data_AF-A0A965SAM2-F1
#
_entry.id   AF-A0A965SAM2-F1
#
_cell.length_a   1.000
_cell.length_b   1.000
_cell.length_c   1.000
_cell.angle_alpha   90.00
_cell.angle_beta   90.00
_cell.angle_gamma   90.00
#
_symmetry.space_group_name_H-M   'P 1'
#
loop_
_entity.id
_entity.type
_entity.pdbx_description
1 polymer ?
#
loop_
_entity_poly.entity_id
_entity_poly.type
_entity_poly.pdbx_seq_one_letter_code
_entity_poly.pdbx_strand_id
1 'polypeptide(L)'
;MSNDRMKFRYPSLGTNLLVYRGPRFWTIRLDDERGFDGLPRGDIDFVVWDRCRSAVVAIIRKTPSGTFLGHAPGDEANVSAFPDVVTATRRLGLMTSPV
;
A
#
# COMPACT_ATOMS: atom_id res chain seq x y z
N MET A 1 -22.16 -28.77 4.66
CA MET A 1 -21.96 -27.47 5.35
C MET A 1 -21.14 -26.61 4.41
N SER A 2 -21.73 -25.53 3.92
CA SER A 2 -21.11 -24.68 2.91
C SER A 2 -19.81 -24.08 3.43
N ASN A 3 -18.74 -24.31 2.69
CA ASN A 3 -17.45 -23.65 2.89
C ASN A 3 -17.68 -22.17 2.60
N ASP A 4 -17.98 -21.40 3.65
CA ASP A 4 -18.21 -19.97 3.56
C ASP A 4 -16.86 -19.35 3.22
N ARG A 5 -16.60 -19.26 1.90
CA ARG A 5 -15.40 -18.63 1.33
C ARG A 5 -15.21 -17.33 2.08
N MET A 6 -14.12 -17.17 2.83
CA MET A 6 -13.71 -15.87 3.36
C MET A 6 -13.79 -14.87 2.21
N LYS A 7 -14.86 -14.08 2.18
CA LYS A 7 -15.07 -13.05 1.16
C LYS A 7 -14.17 -11.91 1.58
N PHE A 8 -12.92 -11.95 1.14
CA PHE A 8 -11.99 -10.83 1.26
C PHE A 8 -12.70 -9.59 0.69
N ARG A 9 -12.99 -8.63 1.57
CA ARG A 9 -13.62 -7.39 1.16
C ARG A 9 -12.54 -6.50 0.54
N TYR A 10 -12.86 -5.93 -0.61
CA TYR A 10 -12.06 -4.87 -1.18
C TYR A 10 -12.22 -3.61 -0.33
N PRO A 11 -11.17 -2.78 -0.21
CA PRO A 11 -11.27 -1.53 0.51
C PRO A 11 -12.15 -0.57 -0.29
N SER A 12 -12.93 0.26 0.39
CA SER A 12 -13.55 1.42 -0.24
C SER A 12 -12.47 2.46 -0.48
N LEU A 13 -12.32 2.92 -1.72
CA LEU A 13 -11.28 3.91 -2.05
C LEU A 13 -11.68 5.33 -1.63
N GLY A 14 -12.97 5.65 -1.59
CA GLY A 14 -13.41 7.03 -1.37
C GLY A 14 -12.82 7.96 -2.45
N THR A 15 -12.18 9.05 -2.02
CA THR A 15 -11.44 9.97 -2.91
C THR A 15 -10.03 9.51 -3.25
N ASN A 16 -9.54 8.43 -2.63
CA ASN A 16 -8.21 7.88 -2.91
C ASN A 16 -8.14 7.23 -4.30
N LEU A 17 -6.93 7.21 -4.87
CA LEU A 17 -6.72 6.77 -6.24
C LEU A 17 -6.01 5.41 -6.29
N LEU A 18 -6.62 4.42 -6.94
CA LEU A 18 -5.96 3.16 -7.27
C LEU A 18 -4.96 3.37 -8.42
N VAL A 19 -3.68 3.46 -8.09
CA VAL A 19 -2.61 3.72 -9.07
C VAL A 19 -2.05 2.43 -9.68
N TYR A 20 -2.14 1.31 -8.97
CA TYR A 20 -1.79 -0.01 -9.52
C TYR A 20 -2.71 -1.09 -9.00
N ARG A 21 -3.17 -1.97 -9.90
CA ARG A 21 -4.07 -3.09 -9.60
C ARG A 21 -3.44 -4.42 -9.99
N GLY A 22 -2.64 -4.98 -9.09
CA GLY A 22 -2.12 -6.33 -9.23
C GLY A 22 -3.14 -7.42 -8.89
N PRO A 23 -2.82 -8.70 -9.19
CA PRO A 23 -3.65 -9.84 -8.83
C PRO A 23 -3.80 -9.99 -7.31
N ARG A 24 -2.73 -9.74 -6.54
CA ARG A 24 -2.69 -9.79 -5.07
C ARG A 24 -2.57 -8.41 -4.43
N PHE A 25 -1.60 -7.62 -4.87
CA PHE A 25 -1.29 -6.33 -4.26
C PHE A 25 -1.81 -5.15 -5.09
N TRP A 26 -2.45 -4.20 -4.42
CA TRP A 26 -2.90 -2.95 -5.01
C TRP A 26 -2.15 -1.78 -4.39
N THR A 27 -1.69 -0.85 -5.20
CA THR A 27 -1.08 0.39 -4.72
C THR A 27 -2.09 1.51 -4.87
N ILE A 28 -2.34 2.21 -3.77
CA ILE A 28 -3.38 3.24 -3.65
C ILE A 28 -2.68 4.51 -3.20
N ARG A 29 -2.88 5.61 -3.93
CA ARG A 29 -2.44 6.95 -3.53
C ARG A 29 -3.46 7.55 -2.59
N LEU A 30 -3.00 8.11 -1.48
CA LEU A 30 -3.85 8.74 -0.48
C LEU A 30 -4.07 10.21 -0.82
N ASP A 31 -5.25 10.50 -1.38
CA ASP A 31 -5.71 11.86 -1.69
C ASP A 31 -6.75 12.35 -0.67
N ASP A 32 -7.31 11.45 0.15
CA ASP A 32 -8.23 11.81 1.24
C ASP A 32 -7.47 12.33 2.46
N GLU A 33 -7.94 13.42 3.07
CA GLU A 33 -7.42 13.95 4.33
C GLU A 33 -7.82 13.10 5.55
N ARG A 34 -8.79 12.20 5.41
CA ARG A 34 -9.30 11.36 6.51
C ARG A 34 -8.49 10.10 6.77
N GLY A 35 -7.61 9.72 5.84
CA GLY A 35 -6.81 8.50 5.93
C GLY A 35 -7.43 7.33 5.15
N PHE A 36 -6.92 6.11 5.36
CA PHE A 36 -7.31 4.94 4.59
C PHE A 36 -7.31 3.67 5.43
N ASP A 37 -8.42 2.94 5.44
CA ASP A 37 -8.57 1.66 6.15
C ASP A 37 -8.11 1.70 7.62
N GLY A 38 -8.58 2.69 8.38
CA GLY A 38 -8.20 2.87 9.79
C GLY A 38 -6.79 3.43 10.01
N LEU A 39 -5.99 3.62 8.97
CA LEU A 39 -4.74 4.36 9.06
C LEU A 39 -5.06 5.86 9.01
N PRO A 40 -4.65 6.65 10.03
CA PRO A 40 -4.86 8.08 10.02
C PRO A 40 -4.08 8.72 8.86
N ARG A 41 -4.61 9.82 8.31
CA ARG A 41 -3.83 10.64 7.40
C ARG A 41 -2.65 11.25 8.16
N GLY A 42 -1.44 10.97 7.69
CA GLY A 42 -0.18 11.61 8.10
C GLY A 42 0.66 11.89 6.86
N ASP A 43 1.99 11.77 6.94
CA ASP A 43 2.91 11.92 5.79
C ASP A 43 2.90 10.72 4.82
N ILE A 44 1.76 10.04 4.66
CA ILE A 44 1.62 8.85 3.83
C ILE A 44 1.13 9.25 2.45
N ASP A 45 1.89 8.94 1.41
CA ASP A 45 1.51 9.23 0.02
C ASP A 45 0.82 8.03 -0.62
N PHE A 46 1.28 6.81 -0.32
CA PHE A 46 0.71 5.59 -0.86
C PHE A 46 0.57 4.51 0.21
N VAL A 47 -0.36 3.60 -0.03
CA VAL A 47 -0.51 2.35 0.71
C VAL A 47 -0.54 1.18 -0.25
N VAL A 48 -0.12 0.03 0.24
CA VAL A 48 -0.20 -1.23 -0.49
C VAL A 48 -1.13 -2.19 0.24
N TRP A 49 -2.22 -2.54 -0.44
CA TRP A 49 -3.26 -3.42 0.04
C TRP A 49 -3.01 -4.86 -0.43
N ASP A 50 -2.99 -5.82 0.49
CA ASP A 50 -2.98 -7.26 0.17
C ASP A 50 -4.42 -7.78 0.13
N ARG A 51 -4.92 -8.11 -1.07
CA ARG A 51 -6.24 -8.69 -1.27
C ARG A 51 -6.43 -10.03 -0.57
N CYS A 52 -5.38 -10.82 -0.38
CA CYS A 52 -5.45 -12.12 0.27
C CYS A 52 -5.55 -12.01 1.79
N ARG A 53 -5.13 -10.86 2.36
CA ARG A 53 -5.22 -10.61 3.80
C ARG A 53 -6.34 -9.62 4.16
N SER A 54 -6.89 -8.94 3.15
CA SER A 54 -7.78 -7.79 3.35
C SER A 54 -7.19 -6.79 4.34
N ALA A 55 -5.92 -6.41 4.13
CA ALA A 55 -5.19 -5.51 5.01
C ALA A 55 -4.16 -4.68 4.25
N VAL A 56 -3.85 -3.50 4.78
CA VAL A 56 -2.67 -2.75 4.36
C VAL A 56 -1.43 -3.50 4.86
N VAL A 57 -0.45 -3.69 3.97
CA VAL A 57 0.81 -4.40 4.28
C VAL A 57 2.04 -3.51 4.09
N ALA A 58 1.87 -2.35 3.45
CA ALA A 58 2.91 -1.32 3.41
C ALA A 58 2.29 0.08 3.31
N ILE A 59 2.99 1.04 3.91
CA ILE A 59 2.81 2.48 3.73
C ILE A 59 4.05 3.02 3.01
N ILE A 60 3.89 4.02 2.15
CA ILE A 60 4.97 4.63 1.39
C ILE A 60 4.85 6.15 1.54
N ARG A 61 5.97 6.77 1.90
CA ARG A 61 6.10 8.22 2.07
C ARG A 61 7.13 8.77 1.11
N LYS A 62 6.88 9.93 0.54
CA LYS A 62 7.81 10.70 -0.26
C LYS A 62 8.60 11.61 0.68
N THR A 63 9.91 11.44 0.72
CA THR A 63 10.81 12.29 1.48
C THR A 63 10.93 13.67 0.83
N PRO A 64 11.40 14.69 1.57
CA PRO A 64 11.69 16.01 1.00
C PRO A 64 12.70 15.97 -0.16
N SER A 65 13.62 15.00 -0.16
CA SER A 65 14.57 14.75 -1.25
C SER A 65 13.93 14.10 -2.50
N GLY A 66 12.62 13.85 -2.48
CA GLY A 66 11.89 13.22 -3.57
C GLY A 66 12.04 11.70 -3.65
N THR A 67 12.72 11.08 -2.68
CA THR A 67 12.86 9.62 -2.56
C THR A 67 11.62 9.04 -1.88
N PHE A 68 11.36 7.75 -2.05
CA PHE A 68 10.24 7.08 -1.40
C PHE A 68 10.73 6.08 -0.37
N LEU A 69 10.20 6.16 0.86
CA LEU A 69 10.48 5.25 1.96
C LEU A 69 9.23 4.45 2.27
N GLY A 70 9.36 3.13 2.31
CA GLY A 70 8.24 2.24 2.57
C GLY A 70 8.43 1.47 3.87
N HIS A 71 7.36 1.37 4.66
CA HIS A 71 7.35 0.65 5.94
C HIS A 71 6.12 -0.25 6.08
N ALA A 72 6.20 -1.31 6.89
CA ALA A 72 5.02 -2.06 7.29
C ALA A 72 4.12 -1.22 8.24
N PRO A 73 2.79 -1.37 8.23
CA PRO A 73 1.93 -0.66 9.17
C PRO A 73 2.21 -1.11 10.60
N GLY A 74 2.64 -0.18 11.46
CA GLY A 74 2.92 -0.45 12.87
C GLY A 74 4.30 -1.03 13.17
N ASP A 75 5.18 -1.17 12.18
CA ASP A 75 6.53 -1.71 12.35
C ASP A 75 7.53 -0.93 11.47
N GLU A 76 8.77 -0.78 11.90
CA GLU A 76 9.82 -0.07 11.12
C GLU A 76 10.37 -0.92 9.94
N ALA A 77 9.79 -2.09 9.68
CA ALA A 77 10.25 -3.02 8.65
C ALA A 77 10.20 -2.39 7.24
N ASN A 78 11.31 -2.48 6.52
CA ASN A 78 11.54 -1.82 5.23
C ASN A 78 10.78 -2.54 4.09
N VAL A 79 10.13 -1.79 3.19
CA VAL A 79 9.34 -2.33 2.06
C VAL A 79 10.15 -3.20 1.10
N SER A 80 11.49 -3.08 1.09
CA SER A 80 12.40 -3.97 0.38
C SER A 80 12.24 -5.45 0.76
N ALA A 81 11.64 -5.76 1.90
CA ALA A 81 11.36 -7.12 2.35
C ALA A 81 10.20 -7.82 1.61
N PHE A 82 9.43 -7.09 0.77
CA PHE A 82 8.29 -7.64 0.04
C PHE A 82 8.51 -7.52 -1.48
N PRO A 83 9.05 -8.55 -2.17
CA PRO A 83 9.43 -8.48 -3.58
C PRO A 83 8.30 -8.04 -4.53
N ASP A 84 7.08 -8.46 -4.25
CA ASP A 84 5.91 -8.09 -5.05
C ASP A 84 5.46 -6.65 -4.81
N VAL A 85 5.66 -6.13 -3.59
CA VAL A 85 5.45 -4.72 -3.26
C VAL A 85 6.49 -3.87 -3.97
N VAL A 86 7.76 -4.27 -3.92
CA VAL A 86 8.86 -3.65 -4.68
C VAL A 86 8.56 -3.63 -6.17
N THR A 87 7.97 -4.69 -6.71
CA THR A 87 7.57 -4.76 -8.12
C THR A 87 6.45 -3.77 -8.43
N ALA A 88 5.42 -3.70 -7.58
CA ALA A 88 4.30 -2.77 -7.75
C ALA A 88 4.76 -1.30 -7.68
N THR A 89 5.67 -0.98 -6.77
CA THR A 89 6.17 0.38 -6.55
C THR A 89 7.23 0.79 -7.57
N ARG A 90 8.12 -0.11 -8.01
CA ARG A 90 9.07 0.14 -9.11
C ARG A 90 8.36 0.50 -10.41
N ARG A 91 7.26 -0.19 -10.75
CA ARG A 91 6.45 0.10 -11.95
C ARG A 91 5.88 1.52 -11.94
N LEU A 92 5.67 2.08 -10.76
CA LEU A 92 5.14 3.42 -10.56
C LEU A 92 6.25 4.48 -10.37
N GLY A 93 7.53 4.10 -10.46
CA GLY A 93 8.65 4.99 -10.17
C GLY A 93 8.74 5.38 -8.68
N LEU A 94 8.04 4.67 -7.81
CA LEU A 94 7.95 4.95 -6.37
C LEU A 94 9.03 4.26 -5.55
N MET A 95 10.01 3.63 -6.19
CA MET A 95 11.21 3.13 -5.53
C MET A 95 12.38 3.33 -6.48
N THR A 96 13.31 4.20 -6.10
CA THR A 96 14.67 4.16 -6.63
C THR A 96 15.38 3.03 -5.87
N SER A 97 16.03 2.10 -6.58
CA SER A 97 16.79 1.03 -5.92
C SER A 97 17.70 1.60 -4.83
N PRO A 98 17.90 0.92 -3.69
CA PRO A 98 19.13 1.14 -2.94
C PRO A 98 20.28 0.74 -3.88
N VAL A 99 21.22 1.66 -4.06
CA VAL A 99 22.54 1.36 -4.63
C VAL A 99 23.27 0.44 -3.67
#